data_AF-A0AAJ0M7H0-F1
#
_entry.id   AF-A0AAJ0M7H0-F1
#
_cell.length_a   1.000
_cell.length_b   1.000
_cell.length_c   1.000
_cell.angle_alpha   90.00
_cell.angle_beta   90.00
_cell.angle_gamma   90.00
#
_symmetry.space_group_name_H-M   'P 1'
#
loop_
_entity.id
_entity.type
_entity.pdbx_description
1 polymer ?
#
loop_
_entity_poly.entity_id
_entity_poly.type
_entity_poly.pdbx_seq_one_letter_code
_entity_poly.pdbx_strand_id
1 'polypeptide(L)'
;MKVQALFLIGAGVAFSAPLLSDRQASACFVVGTQVLPSSVVDSVTAVQGRITCNASQKTLSGVPDVTSGGVSFSSINFAASSQTPLEFALSKFATKIPLATTDLAFFESALDVYLATEAGIRSVGGNLALKVPKFFLEFQVSRIQTAQGNAPKAAGLQVDHLLGKVTKNAAGESKALLDQVIALAKVLA
;
A
#
# COMPACT_ATOMS: atom_id res chain seq x y z
N MET A 1 21.19 -62.83 -34.00
CA MET A 1 19.94 -62.03 -33.91
C MET A 1 19.72 -61.63 -32.45
N LYS A 2 19.52 -60.32 -32.26
CA LYS A 2 18.85 -59.60 -31.14
C LYS A 2 19.47 -59.62 -29.73
N VAL A 3 20.22 -58.54 -29.53
CA VAL A 3 20.55 -57.78 -28.31
C VAL A 3 19.30 -57.46 -27.47
N GLN A 4 19.41 -57.49 -26.14
CA GLN A 4 18.63 -56.60 -25.27
C GLN A 4 19.54 -55.98 -24.21
N ALA A 5 19.61 -54.65 -24.25
CA ALA A 5 20.42 -53.80 -23.41
C ALA A 5 19.57 -53.24 -22.25
N LEU A 6 20.19 -53.17 -21.08
CA LEU A 6 19.69 -52.58 -19.85
C LEU A 6 19.78 -51.05 -19.95
N PHE A 7 18.67 -50.33 -19.74
CA PHE A 7 18.65 -48.88 -19.54
C PHE A 7 17.89 -48.54 -18.26
N LEU A 8 18.62 -48.16 -17.21
CA LEU A 8 18.09 -47.55 -16.00
C LEU A 8 18.13 -46.02 -16.18
N ILE A 9 16.96 -45.42 -16.37
CA ILE A 9 16.80 -43.96 -16.44
C ILE A 9 16.58 -43.45 -15.01
N GLY A 10 17.59 -42.78 -14.44
CA GLY A 10 17.46 -42.05 -13.19
C GLY A 10 16.65 -40.78 -13.41
N ALA A 11 15.47 -40.70 -12.80
CA ALA A 11 14.63 -39.51 -12.80
C ALA A 11 15.22 -38.46 -11.85
N GLY A 12 15.88 -37.44 -12.42
CA GLY A 12 16.25 -36.24 -11.69
C GLY A 12 15.01 -35.41 -11.37
N VAL A 13 14.71 -35.23 -10.08
CA VAL A 13 13.73 -34.24 -9.61
C VAL A 13 14.28 -32.84 -9.85
N ALA A 14 13.90 -32.24 -10.98
CA ALA A 14 14.11 -30.82 -11.23
C ALA A 14 13.19 -30.05 -10.27
N PHE A 15 13.77 -29.46 -9.21
CA PHE A 15 13.09 -28.42 -8.44
C PHE A 15 12.84 -27.24 -9.39
N SER A 16 11.62 -27.10 -9.88
CA SER A 16 11.18 -25.89 -10.54
C SER A 16 11.24 -24.76 -9.51
N ALA A 17 12.27 -23.90 -9.63
CA ALA A 17 12.27 -22.63 -8.91
C ALA A 17 10.96 -21.88 -9.26
N PRO A 18 10.26 -21.28 -8.29
CA PRO A 18 9.07 -20.52 -8.59
C PRO A 18 9.48 -19.39 -9.53
N LEU A 19 9.02 -19.45 -10.78
CA LEU A 19 9.11 -18.35 -11.71
C LEU A 19 8.33 -17.20 -11.07
N LEU A 20 9.06 -16.19 -10.57
CA LEU A 20 8.49 -14.89 -10.26
C LEU A 20 7.71 -14.47 -11.49
N SER A 21 6.38 -14.50 -11.41
CA SER A 21 5.54 -14.29 -12.58
C SER A 21 5.84 -12.91 -13.17
N ASP A 22 5.86 -12.80 -14.50
CA ASP A 22 5.98 -11.52 -15.24
C ASP A 22 4.99 -10.44 -14.76
N ARG A 23 3.96 -10.82 -13.99
CA ARG A 23 3.04 -9.93 -13.27
C ARG A 23 3.66 -9.10 -12.14
N GLN A 24 4.81 -9.48 -11.57
CA GLN A 24 5.52 -8.66 -10.58
C GLN A 24 6.37 -7.58 -11.28
N ALA A 25 5.83 -6.97 -12.34
CA ALA A 25 6.49 -6.01 -13.23
C ALA A 25 7.51 -5.13 -12.49
N SER A 26 8.62 -4.85 -13.18
CA SER A 26 9.88 -4.19 -12.77
C SER A 26 9.74 -2.76 -12.20
N ALA A 27 8.70 -2.50 -11.43
CA ALA A 27 8.49 -1.27 -10.71
C ALA A 27 9.68 -1.05 -9.78
N CYS A 28 10.22 0.18 -9.80
CA CYS A 28 11.49 0.49 -9.14
C CYS A 28 11.48 0.29 -7.61
N PHE A 29 10.30 0.12 -7.01
CA PHE A 29 10.08 -0.09 -5.58
C PHE A 29 9.88 -1.57 -5.20
N VAL A 30 9.69 -2.48 -6.16
CA VAL A 30 9.64 -3.92 -5.93
C VAL A 30 11.08 -4.45 -6.00
N VAL A 31 11.72 -4.59 -4.84
CA VAL A 31 13.18 -4.81 -4.75
C VAL A 31 13.58 -6.19 -4.24
N GLY A 32 12.64 -6.99 -3.75
CA GLY A 32 12.88 -8.35 -3.27
C GLY A 32 12.29 -9.44 -4.15
N THR A 33 12.39 -10.68 -3.67
CA THR A 33 12.03 -11.91 -4.40
C THR A 33 10.77 -12.61 -3.87
N GLN A 34 10.09 -12.04 -2.87
CA GLN A 34 8.86 -12.62 -2.35
C GLN A 34 7.71 -12.43 -3.35
N VAL A 35 6.90 -13.48 -3.51
CA VAL A 35 5.69 -13.43 -4.36
C VAL A 35 4.67 -12.48 -3.73
N LEU A 36 4.26 -11.46 -4.49
CA LEU A 36 3.25 -10.50 -4.04
C LEU A 36 1.83 -11.10 -4.15
N PRO A 37 0.96 -10.88 -3.15
CA PRO A 37 -0.47 -11.20 -3.29
C PRO A 37 -1.11 -10.47 -4.46
N SER A 38 -2.13 -11.06 -5.10
CA SER A 38 -2.80 -10.48 -6.27
C SER A 38 -3.28 -9.05 -6.05
N SER A 39 -3.90 -8.76 -4.89
CA SER A 39 -4.37 -7.42 -4.54
C SER A 39 -3.25 -6.37 -4.50
N VAL A 40 -2.03 -6.80 -4.18
CA VAL A 40 -0.85 -5.93 -4.16
C VAL A 40 -0.31 -5.75 -5.57
N VAL A 41 -0.28 -6.82 -6.39
CA VAL A 41 0.07 -6.74 -7.81
C VAL A 41 -0.83 -5.76 -8.58
N ASP A 42 -2.13 -5.78 -8.30
CA ASP A 42 -3.09 -4.85 -8.90
C ASP A 42 -2.76 -3.40 -8.51
N SER A 43 -2.37 -3.18 -7.23
CA SER A 43 -1.91 -1.88 -6.75
C SER A 43 -0.59 -1.45 -7.42
N VAL A 44 0.40 -2.35 -7.56
CA VAL A 44 1.65 -2.06 -8.29
C VAL A 44 1.33 -1.61 -9.71
N THR A 45 0.50 -2.37 -10.42
CA THR A 45 0.09 -2.06 -11.80
C THR A 45 -0.57 -0.69 -11.89
N ALA A 46 -1.43 -0.36 -10.91
CA ALA A 46 -2.15 0.90 -10.88
C ALA A 46 -1.25 2.12 -10.60
N VAL A 47 -0.16 1.98 -9.85
CA VAL A 47 0.66 3.12 -9.38
C VAL A 47 2.03 3.24 -10.04
N GLN A 48 2.58 2.16 -10.61
CA GLN A 48 3.98 2.13 -11.07
C GLN A 48 4.37 3.26 -12.04
N GLY A 49 3.44 3.68 -12.92
CA GLY A 49 3.69 4.77 -13.87
C GLY A 49 3.76 6.17 -13.26
N ARG A 50 3.35 6.33 -12.00
CA ARG A 50 3.37 7.61 -11.27
C ARG A 50 4.49 7.69 -10.23
N ILE A 51 5.23 6.59 -10.02
CA ILE A 51 6.24 6.48 -8.97
C ILE A 51 7.64 6.65 -9.55
N THR A 52 8.41 7.54 -8.92
CA THR A 52 9.87 7.62 -9.10
C THR A 52 10.55 7.11 -7.84
N CYS A 53 11.64 6.36 -7.97
CA CYS A 53 12.41 5.85 -6.83
C CYS A 53 13.76 6.56 -6.70
N ASN A 54 14.11 6.93 -5.47
CA ASN A 54 15.46 7.32 -5.10
C ASN A 54 16.18 6.12 -4.47
N ALA A 55 16.94 5.38 -5.28
CA ALA A 55 17.61 4.16 -4.82
C ALA A 55 18.67 4.42 -3.73
N SER A 56 19.22 5.65 -3.67
CA SER A 56 20.25 6.06 -2.72
C SER A 56 19.71 6.36 -1.31
N GLN A 57 18.39 6.47 -1.16
CA GLN A 57 17.73 6.65 0.14
C GLN A 57 16.83 5.45 0.41
N LYS A 58 16.98 4.84 1.58
CA LYS A 58 16.15 3.71 2.00
C LYS A 58 15.21 4.14 3.12
N THR A 59 14.02 3.56 3.13
CA THR A 59 12.98 3.83 4.12
C THR A 59 12.70 2.57 4.93
N LEU A 60 11.48 2.04 4.90
CA LEU A 60 11.09 0.85 5.65
C LEU A 60 11.61 -0.41 4.94
N SER A 61 12.16 -1.34 5.72
CA SER A 61 12.63 -2.65 5.22
C SER A 61 13.57 -2.59 4.00
N GLY A 62 14.39 -1.53 3.89
CA GLY A 62 15.33 -1.38 2.78
C GLY A 62 14.70 -0.99 1.44
N VAL A 63 13.41 -0.66 1.42
CA VAL A 63 12.71 -0.16 0.23
C VAL A 63 13.26 1.23 -0.14
N PRO A 64 13.51 1.51 -1.44
CA PRO A 64 13.87 2.86 -1.89
C PRO A 64 12.86 3.90 -1.43
N ASP A 65 13.29 5.13 -1.20
CA ASP A 65 12.35 6.22 -1.06
C ASP A 65 11.62 6.43 -2.40
N VAL A 66 10.30 6.59 -2.34
CA VAL A 66 9.43 6.69 -3.51
C VAL A 66 8.73 8.04 -3.51
N THR A 67 8.53 8.60 -4.70
CA THR A 67 7.88 9.90 -4.88
C THR A 67 6.77 9.79 -5.92
N SER A 68 5.62 10.38 -5.63
CA SER A 68 4.49 10.62 -6.56
C SER A 68 3.99 12.04 -6.36
N GLY A 69 3.70 12.78 -7.45
CA GLY A 69 3.09 14.12 -7.35
C GLY A 69 3.83 15.13 -6.44
N GLY A 70 5.15 15.01 -6.29
CA GLY A 70 5.96 15.85 -5.38
C GLY A 70 5.97 15.41 -3.91
N VAL A 71 5.23 14.35 -3.55
CA VAL A 71 5.20 13.76 -2.21
C VAL A 71 6.15 12.57 -2.17
N SER A 72 7.17 12.60 -1.31
CA SER A 72 8.02 11.43 -1.04
C SER A 72 7.51 10.64 0.16
N PHE A 73 7.70 9.32 0.20
CA PHE A 73 7.37 8.53 1.38
C PHE A 73 8.13 9.02 2.61
N SER A 74 9.43 9.33 2.47
CA SER A 74 10.24 9.90 3.55
C SER A 74 9.64 11.15 4.20
N SER A 75 8.98 12.03 3.42
CA SER A 75 8.32 13.24 3.93
C SER A 75 7.03 12.98 4.73
N ILE A 76 6.46 11.78 4.59
CA ILE A 76 5.23 11.34 5.24
C ILE A 76 5.39 9.97 5.93
N ASN A 77 6.61 9.64 6.34
CA ASN A 77 6.93 8.37 6.99
C ASN A 77 6.54 8.41 8.46
N PHE A 78 5.46 7.70 8.82
CA PHE A 78 4.99 7.60 10.20
C PHE A 78 6.05 7.05 11.16
N ALA A 79 6.96 6.19 10.69
CA ALA A 79 7.99 5.59 11.54
C ALA A 79 9.11 6.56 11.95
N ALA A 80 9.18 7.73 11.30
CA ALA A 80 10.06 8.82 11.71
C ALA A 80 9.40 9.76 12.75
N SER A 81 8.13 9.51 13.10
CA SER A 81 7.39 10.26 14.12
C SER A 81 7.44 9.56 15.48
N SER A 82 7.25 10.31 16.55
CA SER A 82 6.98 9.77 17.89
C SER A 82 5.51 9.39 18.11
N GLN A 83 4.65 9.71 17.15
CA GLN A 83 3.21 9.42 17.22
C GLN A 83 2.93 7.95 16.88
N THR A 84 1.81 7.44 17.39
CA THR A 84 1.30 6.14 16.95
C THR A 84 0.86 6.21 15.48
N PRO A 85 0.76 5.08 14.75
CA PRO A 85 0.38 5.10 13.34
C PRO A 85 -0.96 5.79 13.06
N LEU A 86 -1.97 5.65 13.94
CA LEU A 86 -3.25 6.34 13.74
C LEU A 86 -3.15 7.82 14.09
N GLU A 87 -2.48 8.17 15.19
CA GLU A 87 -2.29 9.57 15.59
C GLU A 87 -1.53 10.35 14.51
N PHE A 88 -0.47 9.75 13.95
CA PHE A 88 0.24 10.30 12.81
C PHE A 88 -0.68 10.51 11.60
N ALA A 89 -1.52 9.53 11.28
CA ALA A 89 -2.39 9.64 10.11
C ALA A 89 -3.44 10.76 10.28
N LEU A 90 -4.03 10.88 11.48
CA LEU A 90 -4.97 11.94 11.83
C LEU A 90 -4.32 13.34 11.75
N SER A 91 -3.09 13.48 12.22
CA SER A 91 -2.37 14.75 12.23
C SER A 91 -1.85 15.14 10.83
N LYS A 92 -1.22 14.19 10.13
CA LYS A 92 -0.53 14.43 8.86
C LYS A 92 -1.49 14.58 7.68
N PHE A 93 -2.61 13.87 7.70
CA PHE A 93 -3.57 13.82 6.61
C PHE A 93 -4.92 14.44 7.00
N ALA A 94 -4.86 15.57 7.72
CA ALA A 94 -6.02 16.37 8.05
C ALA A 94 -6.64 17.02 6.80
N THR A 95 -7.96 16.95 6.68
CA THR A 95 -8.73 17.51 5.56
C THR A 95 -9.18 18.94 5.85
N LYS A 96 -9.55 19.71 4.82
CA LYS A 96 -10.10 21.06 4.96
C LYS A 96 -11.60 21.03 5.27
N ILE A 97 -12.14 22.19 5.69
CA ILE A 97 -13.57 22.44 5.81
C ILE A 97 -13.88 23.69 4.95
N PRO A 98 -14.79 23.62 3.96
CA PRO A 98 -15.58 22.45 3.54
C PRO A 98 -14.71 21.31 2.96
N LEU A 99 -15.13 20.06 3.15
CA LEU A 99 -14.36 18.87 2.76
C LEU A 99 -14.05 18.86 1.26
N ALA A 100 -15.00 19.30 0.42
CA ALA A 100 -14.86 19.39 -1.03
C ALA A 100 -13.67 20.27 -1.51
N THR A 101 -13.18 21.18 -0.67
CA THR A 101 -12.03 22.06 -0.97
C THR A 101 -10.67 21.43 -0.66
N THR A 102 -10.66 20.20 -0.13
CA THR A 102 -9.43 19.44 0.13
C THR A 102 -8.74 19.09 -1.18
N ASP A 103 -7.42 19.18 -1.19
CA ASP A 103 -6.59 18.83 -2.34
C ASP A 103 -6.56 17.30 -2.53
N LEU A 104 -7.43 16.79 -3.39
CA LEU A 104 -7.50 15.35 -3.68
C LEU A 104 -6.18 14.81 -4.25
N ALA A 105 -5.48 15.59 -5.09
CA ALA A 105 -4.27 15.14 -5.75
C ALA A 105 -3.13 14.88 -4.75
N PHE A 106 -3.03 15.69 -3.69
CA PHE A 106 -2.12 15.43 -2.58
C PHE A 106 -2.42 14.09 -1.90
N PHE A 107 -3.69 13.81 -1.58
CA PHE A 107 -4.08 12.56 -0.90
C PHE A 107 -3.88 11.33 -1.79
N GLU A 108 -4.16 11.43 -3.08
CA GLU A 108 -3.88 10.36 -4.06
C GLU A 108 -2.37 10.11 -4.21
N SER A 109 -1.56 11.17 -4.27
CA SER A 109 -0.10 11.06 -4.33
C SER A 109 0.49 10.45 -3.05
N ALA A 110 -0.03 10.85 -1.88
CA ALA A 110 0.33 10.25 -0.60
C ALA A 110 -0.07 8.76 -0.54
N LEU A 111 -1.25 8.40 -1.04
CA LEU A 111 -1.69 7.02 -1.11
C LEU A 111 -0.80 6.18 -2.04
N ASP A 112 -0.46 6.72 -3.22
CA ASP A 112 0.42 6.06 -4.19
C ASP A 112 1.77 5.67 -3.57
N VAL A 113 2.42 6.59 -2.83
CA VAL A 113 3.72 6.28 -2.18
C VAL A 113 3.58 5.26 -1.06
N TYR A 114 2.46 5.22 -0.34
CA TYR A 114 2.18 4.17 0.64
C TYR A 114 1.92 2.80 -0.02
N LEU A 115 1.21 2.76 -1.14
CA LEU A 115 0.99 1.52 -1.92
C LEU A 115 2.28 0.97 -2.50
N ALA A 116 3.11 1.85 -3.09
CA ALA A 116 4.43 1.49 -3.61
C ALA A 116 5.35 0.97 -2.50
N THR A 117 5.37 1.65 -1.35
CA THR A 117 6.16 1.20 -0.18
C THR A 117 5.65 -0.13 0.36
N GLU A 118 4.33 -0.36 0.43
CA GLU A 118 3.77 -1.66 0.82
C GLU A 118 4.25 -2.79 -0.08
N ALA A 119 4.19 -2.59 -1.40
CA ALA A 119 4.65 -3.57 -2.37
C ALA A 119 6.14 -3.87 -2.20
N GLY A 120 6.97 -2.82 -1.99
CA GLY A 120 8.38 -2.99 -1.70
C GLY A 120 8.64 -3.81 -0.44
N ILE A 121 7.97 -3.47 0.68
CA ILE A 121 8.14 -4.19 1.95
C ILE A 121 7.74 -5.66 1.79
N ARG A 122 6.61 -5.92 1.12
CA ARG A 122 6.15 -7.29 0.88
C ARG A 122 7.12 -8.06 0.01
N SER A 123 7.71 -7.43 -1.00
CA SER A 123 8.67 -8.08 -1.90
C SER A 123 9.92 -8.59 -1.16
N VAL A 124 10.27 -7.99 -0.01
CA VAL A 124 11.40 -8.42 0.84
C VAL A 124 10.95 -9.20 2.08
N GLY A 125 9.66 -9.48 2.24
CA GLY A 125 9.12 -10.19 3.42
C GLY A 125 9.13 -9.35 4.70
N GLY A 126 9.12 -8.02 4.59
CA GLY A 126 9.18 -7.11 5.73
C GLY A 126 7.86 -6.92 6.49
N ASN A 127 7.95 -6.25 7.64
CA ASN A 127 6.80 -6.00 8.52
C ASN A 127 5.90 -4.86 7.97
N LEU A 128 4.59 -5.07 7.98
CA LEU A 128 3.59 -4.16 7.39
C LEU A 128 3.00 -3.18 8.41
N ALA A 129 3.87 -2.48 9.13
CA ALA A 129 3.46 -1.48 10.13
C ALA A 129 2.71 -0.27 9.50
N LEU A 130 2.86 -0.04 8.19
CA LEU A 130 2.22 1.08 7.46
C LEU A 130 0.72 0.90 7.18
N LYS A 131 0.12 -0.24 7.55
CA LYS A 131 -1.29 -0.55 7.20
C LYS A 131 -2.27 0.51 7.67
N VAL A 132 -2.09 1.04 8.89
CA VAL A 132 -3.03 2.02 9.47
C VAL A 132 -3.00 3.34 8.69
N PRO A 133 -1.85 4.02 8.51
CA PRO A 133 -1.79 5.23 7.68
C PRO A 133 -2.27 5.01 6.24
N LYS A 134 -1.96 3.85 5.65
CA LYS A 134 -2.43 3.52 4.30
C LYS A 134 -3.96 3.42 4.21
N PHE A 135 -4.59 2.64 5.09
CA PHE A 135 -6.06 2.54 5.09
C PHE A 135 -6.72 3.87 5.46
N PHE A 136 -6.06 4.70 6.27
CA PHE A 136 -6.54 6.04 6.58
C PHE A 136 -6.50 6.95 5.34
N LEU A 137 -5.44 6.88 4.53
CA LEU A 137 -5.36 7.59 3.24
C LEU A 137 -6.43 7.10 2.26
N GLU A 138 -6.62 5.78 2.11
CA GLU A 138 -7.71 5.22 1.28
C GLU A 138 -9.07 5.78 1.75
N PHE A 139 -9.32 5.78 3.07
CA PHE A 139 -10.53 6.34 3.69
C PHE A 139 -10.71 7.83 3.38
N GLN A 140 -9.66 8.64 3.51
CA GLN A 140 -9.72 10.07 3.22
C GLN A 140 -9.97 10.36 1.74
N VAL A 141 -9.28 9.65 0.84
CA VAL A 141 -9.50 9.76 -0.62
C VAL A 141 -10.98 9.49 -0.94
N SER A 142 -11.56 8.42 -0.39
CA SER A 142 -12.98 8.09 -0.60
C SER A 142 -13.92 9.19 -0.08
N ARG A 143 -13.64 9.74 1.10
CA ARG A 143 -14.41 10.87 1.67
C ARG A 143 -14.33 12.11 0.81
N ILE A 144 -13.13 12.49 0.37
CA ILE A 144 -12.90 13.69 -0.45
C ILE A 144 -13.57 13.52 -1.82
N GLN A 145 -13.40 12.37 -2.48
CA GLN A 145 -14.07 12.05 -3.74
C GLN A 145 -15.59 12.12 -3.61
N THR A 146 -16.14 11.60 -2.51
CA THR A 146 -17.58 11.69 -2.21
C THR A 146 -18.03 13.15 -2.09
N ALA A 147 -17.32 13.97 -1.32
CA ALA A 147 -17.63 15.39 -1.14
C ALA A 147 -17.49 16.22 -2.42
N GLN A 148 -16.62 15.79 -3.34
CA GLN A 148 -16.43 16.40 -4.67
C GLN A 148 -17.40 15.85 -5.73
N GLY A 149 -18.37 15.01 -5.35
CA GLY A 149 -19.40 14.48 -6.25
C GLY A 149 -18.97 13.24 -7.06
N ASN A 150 -17.83 12.63 -6.75
CA ASN A 150 -17.22 11.52 -7.47
C ASN A 150 -17.07 10.25 -6.61
N ALA A 151 -18.09 9.91 -5.82
CA ALA A 151 -18.03 8.79 -4.87
C ALA A 151 -17.63 7.45 -5.54
N PRO A 152 -16.71 6.65 -4.93
CA PRO A 152 -16.31 5.36 -5.46
C PRO A 152 -17.47 4.35 -5.57
N LYS A 153 -17.55 3.65 -6.71
CA LYS A 153 -18.57 2.60 -6.94
C LYS A 153 -18.19 1.24 -6.38
N ALA A 154 -16.90 0.93 -6.32
CA ALA A 154 -16.43 -0.35 -5.81
C ALA A 154 -16.63 -0.42 -4.28
N ALA A 155 -17.29 -1.46 -3.79
CA ALA A 155 -17.61 -1.62 -2.36
C ALA A 155 -16.36 -1.54 -1.46
N GLY A 156 -15.22 -2.07 -1.93
CA GLY A 156 -13.94 -2.02 -1.21
C GLY A 156 -13.35 -0.61 -1.06
N LEU A 157 -13.86 0.37 -1.81
CA LEU A 157 -13.40 1.76 -1.79
C LEU A 157 -14.43 2.72 -1.16
N GLN A 158 -15.55 2.21 -0.67
CA GLN A 158 -16.56 3.05 -0.01
C GLN A 158 -16.12 3.44 1.41
N VAL A 159 -16.56 4.62 1.86
CA VAL A 159 -16.17 5.21 3.15
C VAL A 159 -16.38 4.25 4.33
N ASP A 160 -17.53 3.58 4.40
CA ASP A 160 -17.84 2.66 5.51
C ASP A 160 -16.96 1.42 5.53
N HIS A 161 -16.65 0.86 4.35
CA HIS A 161 -15.73 -0.26 4.24
C HIS A 161 -14.34 0.14 4.75
N LEU A 162 -13.86 1.29 4.30
CA LEU A 162 -12.54 1.80 4.64
C LEU A 162 -12.45 2.25 6.12
N LEU A 163 -13.51 2.80 6.69
CA LEU A 163 -13.62 3.03 8.14
C LEU A 163 -13.42 1.72 8.92
N GLY A 164 -14.09 0.64 8.48
CA GLY A 164 -13.91 -0.69 9.05
C GLY A 164 -12.47 -1.19 8.94
N LYS A 165 -11.78 -0.90 7.83
CA LYS A 165 -10.36 -1.23 7.64
C LYS A 165 -9.47 -0.45 8.59
N VAL A 166 -9.67 0.85 8.74
CA VAL A 166 -8.88 1.69 9.65
C VAL A 166 -9.06 1.20 11.08
N THR A 167 -10.29 1.16 11.57
CA THR A 167 -10.61 0.79 12.97
C THR A 167 -10.14 -0.63 13.32
N LYS A 168 -10.28 -1.60 12.41
CA LYS A 168 -9.78 -2.96 12.62
C LYS A 168 -8.25 -3.03 12.75
N ASN A 169 -7.51 -2.30 11.91
CA ASN A 169 -6.05 -2.33 11.95
C ASN A 169 -5.47 -1.43 13.06
N ALA A 170 -6.25 -0.46 13.54
CA ALA A 170 -5.92 0.45 14.63
C ALA A 170 -6.49 -0.01 15.99
N ALA A 171 -6.89 -1.27 16.15
CA ALA A 171 -7.58 -1.74 17.36
C ALA A 171 -6.78 -1.58 18.67
N GLY A 172 -5.45 -1.45 18.59
CA GLY A 172 -4.58 -1.18 19.74
C GLY A 172 -4.41 0.31 20.08
N GLU A 173 -4.99 1.21 19.28
CA GLU A 173 -4.92 2.66 19.49
C GLU A 173 -5.91 3.11 20.56
N SER A 174 -5.72 4.34 21.06
CA SER A 174 -6.64 4.89 22.05
C SER A 174 -8.06 5.06 21.49
N LYS A 175 -9.06 4.85 22.34
CA LYS A 175 -10.47 5.04 21.98
C LYS A 175 -10.74 6.45 21.45
N ALA A 176 -10.09 7.48 21.99
CA ALA A 176 -10.24 8.85 21.53
C ALA A 176 -9.82 9.03 20.06
N LEU A 177 -8.73 8.38 19.62
CA LEU A 177 -8.31 8.41 18.22
C LEU A 177 -9.28 7.66 17.32
N LEU A 178 -9.76 6.49 17.75
CA LEU A 178 -10.76 5.72 17.01
C LEU A 178 -12.08 6.50 16.83
N ASP A 179 -12.54 7.17 17.89
CA ASP A 179 -13.74 7.99 17.87
C ASP A 179 -13.59 9.19 16.91
N GLN A 180 -12.38 9.77 16.79
CA GLN A 180 -12.10 10.79 15.76
C GLN A 180 -12.28 10.26 14.33
N VAL A 181 -11.77 9.06 14.02
CA VAL A 181 -11.95 8.46 12.69
C VAL A 181 -13.44 8.21 12.40
N ILE A 182 -14.18 7.70 13.39
CA ILE A 182 -15.62 7.46 13.28
C ILE A 182 -16.37 8.78 13.03
N ALA A 183 -15.98 9.87 13.70
CA ALA A 183 -16.56 11.18 13.49
C ALA A 183 -16.29 11.69 12.07
N LEU A 184 -15.09 11.51 11.53
CA LEU A 184 -14.75 11.89 10.16
C LEU A 184 -15.65 11.21 9.13
N ALA A 185 -16.01 9.94 9.31
CA ALA A 185 -16.87 9.22 8.37
C ALA A 185 -18.26 9.84 8.19
N LYS A 186 -18.72 10.65 9.17
CA LYS A 186 -20.01 11.35 9.11
C LYS A 186 -19.96 12.69 8.38
N VAL A 187 -18.76 13.19 8.09
CA VAL A 187 -18.54 14.45 7.37
C VAL A 187 -18.20 14.12 5.92
N LEU A 188 -19.18 14.23 5.04
CA LEU A 188 -19.08 13.94 3.60
C LEU A 188 -19.50 15.11 2.69
N ALA A 189 -19.89 16.24 3.27
CA ALA A 189 -20.23 17.49 2.58
C ALA A 189 -19.69 18.67 3.40
#